data_AF-A0A6A4QM99-F1
#
_entry.id   AF-A0A6A4QM99-F1
#
_cell.length_a   1.000
_cell.length_b   1.000
_cell.length_c   1.000
_cell.angle_alpha   90.00
_cell.angle_beta   90.00
_cell.angle_gamma   90.00
#
_symmetry.space_group_name_H-M   'P 1'
#
loop_
_entity.id
_entity.type
_entity.pdbx_description
1 polymer ?
#
loop_
_entity_poly.entity_id
_entity_poly.type
_entity_poly.pdbx_seq_one_letter_code
_entity_poly.pdbx_strand_id
1 'polypeptide(L)'
;MGWSNEIEKQNNASVQKRQTVKVGEDIIALIPLDEWWDFELTKDDSNPHIALLPLHPDIRAKFNETAAWEYAWSMAGNLYGYHNMIFSWKDTLTSNYLPPLDANVVACVMTIWSQLQPEYAANMWNEALNKRLLEFLHGLGLPEVLVEVEKRGSSFDELLTIPEQDDWNYSDGKSTSCIAFILEMYKEAGLFDPIASSVSLSGKTCSVFWFAILVFF
;
A
#
# COMPACT_ATOMS: atom_id res chain seq x y z
N MET A 1 31.94 -10.70 -1.88
CA MET A 1 32.46 -9.48 -1.24
C MET A 1 31.81 -8.19 -1.74
N GLY A 2 31.30 -8.09 -2.98
CA GLY A 2 30.61 -6.87 -3.45
C GLY A 2 29.19 -6.67 -2.90
N TRP A 3 28.38 -7.73 -2.85
CA TRP A 3 26.96 -7.65 -2.50
C TRP A 3 26.69 -7.20 -1.06
N SER A 4 27.46 -7.70 -0.09
CA SER A 4 27.35 -7.29 1.33
C SER A 4 27.65 -5.80 1.54
N ASN A 5 28.61 -5.25 0.79
CA ASN A 5 28.97 -3.83 0.88
C ASN A 5 27.90 -2.95 0.21
N GLU A 6 27.26 -3.45 -0.85
CA GLU A 6 26.12 -2.80 -1.51
C GLU A 6 24.91 -2.74 -0.56
N ILE A 7 24.60 -3.85 0.13
CA ILE A 7 23.54 -3.93 1.14
C ILE A 7 23.79 -2.92 2.27
N GLU A 8 25.01 -2.88 2.81
CA GLU A 8 25.36 -1.95 3.90
C GLU A 8 25.22 -0.49 3.45
N LYS A 9 25.61 -0.18 2.21
CA LYS A 9 25.43 1.16 1.62
C LYS A 9 23.94 1.50 1.42
N GLN A 10 23.13 0.56 0.95
CA GLN A 10 21.68 0.72 0.78
C GLN A 10 20.98 0.91 2.12
N ASN A 11 21.38 0.16 3.15
CA ASN A 11 20.86 0.28 4.51
C ASN A 11 21.24 1.63 5.13
N ASN A 12 22.47 2.11 4.91
CA ASN A 12 22.86 3.44 5.37
C ASN A 12 22.06 4.54 4.65
N ALA A 13 21.75 4.37 3.36
CA ALA A 13 20.90 5.29 2.63
C ALA A 13 19.44 5.27 3.12
N SER A 14 18.89 4.10 3.45
CA SER A 14 17.54 3.99 4.03
C SER A 14 17.48 4.64 5.42
N VAL A 15 18.50 4.46 6.26
CA VAL A 15 18.66 5.14 7.56
C VAL A 15 18.65 6.66 7.38
N GLN A 16 19.40 7.19 6.41
CA GLN A 16 19.41 8.63 6.16
C GLN A 16 18.05 9.15 5.66
N LYS A 17 17.36 8.40 4.78
CA LYS A 17 16.00 8.76 4.35
C LYS A 17 15.01 8.80 5.53
N ARG A 18 15.11 7.86 6.49
CA ARG A 18 14.28 7.84 7.72
C ARG A 18 14.45 9.13 8.55
N GLN A 19 15.65 9.71 8.58
CA GLN A 19 15.93 10.92 9.37
C GLN A 19 15.33 12.20 8.77
N THR A 20 14.90 12.17 7.51
CA THR A 20 14.29 13.33 6.83
C THR A 20 12.77 13.33 6.84
N VAL A 21 12.14 12.30 7.39
CA VAL A 21 10.68 12.13 7.45
C VAL A 21 10.08 13.14 8.44
N LYS A 22 9.01 13.83 8.04
CA LYS A 22 8.33 14.76 8.94
C LYS A 22 7.46 14.00 9.93
N VAL A 23 7.28 14.57 11.12
CA VAL A 23 6.37 14.02 12.14
C VAL A 23 4.96 13.90 11.54
N GLY A 24 4.42 12.68 11.51
CA GLY A 24 3.08 12.38 10.97
C GLY A 24 3.06 11.72 9.58
N GLU A 25 4.21 11.47 8.96
CA GLU A 25 4.33 10.70 7.72
C GLU A 25 4.80 9.26 8.03
N ASP A 26 3.97 8.24 7.75
CA ASP A 26 4.46 6.85 7.74
C ASP A 26 5.11 6.55 6.39
N ILE A 27 6.24 5.87 6.44
CA ILE A 27 7.05 5.49 5.27
C ILE A 27 7.33 4.00 5.27
N ILE A 28 7.70 3.48 4.10
CA ILE A 28 8.26 2.14 3.99
C ILE A 28 9.72 2.19 4.45
N ALA A 29 10.00 1.52 5.57
CA ALA A 29 11.32 1.45 6.18
C ALA A 29 11.89 0.04 6.12
N LEU A 30 13.20 -0.06 5.82
CA LEU A 30 13.97 -1.28 5.97
C LEU A 30 14.81 -1.14 7.24
N ILE A 31 14.59 -2.04 8.19
CA ILE A 31 15.19 -2.01 9.52
C ILE A 31 15.91 -3.34 9.76
N PRO A 32 17.14 -3.34 10.32
CA PRO A 32 17.79 -4.57 10.74
C PRO A 32 16.92 -5.36 11.71
N LEU A 33 16.90 -6.68 11.58
CA LEU A 33 16.07 -7.56 12.40
C LEU A 33 16.27 -7.31 13.90
N ASP A 34 17.52 -7.19 14.35
CA ASP A 34 17.83 -6.98 15.77
C ASP A 34 17.32 -5.63 16.30
N GLU A 35 17.38 -4.57 15.48
CA GLU A 35 16.86 -3.24 15.81
C GLU A 35 15.32 -3.26 15.90
N TRP A 36 14.67 -3.89 14.92
CA TRP A 36 13.22 -4.05 14.92
C TRP A 36 12.76 -4.92 16.10
N TRP A 37 13.42 -6.05 16.34
CA TRP A 37 13.05 -6.97 17.42
C TRP A 37 13.23 -6.36 18.82
N ASP A 38 14.29 -5.59 19.05
CA ASP A 38 14.47 -4.82 20.29
C ASP A 38 13.33 -3.79 20.48
N PHE A 39 12.91 -3.13 19.41
CA PHE A 39 11.77 -2.20 19.45
C PHE A 39 10.47 -2.90 19.84
N GLU A 40 10.12 -4.01 19.18
CA GLU A 40 8.89 -4.78 19.46
C GLU A 40 8.85 -5.28 20.91
N LEU A 41 9.99 -5.66 21.48
CA LEU A 41 10.05 -6.16 22.86
C LEU A 41 10.03 -5.07 23.93
N THR A 42 10.54 -3.88 23.63
CA THR A 42 10.82 -2.86 24.66
C THR A 42 9.99 -1.59 24.54
N LYS A 43 9.44 -1.30 23.36
CA LYS A 43 8.81 -0.01 23.04
C LYS A 43 7.44 -0.14 22.41
N ASP A 44 7.13 -1.25 21.74
CA ASP A 44 5.80 -1.45 21.16
C ASP A 44 4.78 -1.85 22.24
N ASP A 45 3.73 -1.04 22.38
CA ASP A 45 2.63 -1.26 23.32
C ASP A 45 1.39 -1.89 22.66
N SER A 46 1.46 -2.19 21.36
CA SER A 46 0.35 -2.74 20.58
C SER A 46 0.10 -4.24 20.82
N ASN A 47 1.02 -4.92 21.51
CA ASN A 47 0.98 -6.36 21.85
C ASN A 47 0.76 -7.27 20.61
N PRO A 48 1.69 -7.25 19.64
CA PRO A 48 1.53 -7.96 18.38
C PRO A 48 1.74 -9.47 18.52
N HIS A 49 1.02 -10.24 17.70
CA HIS A 49 1.30 -11.66 17.49
C HIS A 49 2.19 -11.82 16.25
N ILE A 50 3.46 -12.15 16.49
CA ILE A 50 4.46 -12.27 15.43
C ILE A 50 4.70 -13.74 15.10
N ALA A 51 4.61 -14.09 13.80
CA ALA A 51 4.92 -15.42 13.30
C ALA A 51 5.92 -15.32 12.15
N LEU A 52 7.04 -16.04 12.26
CA LEU A 52 8.03 -16.19 11.21
C LEU A 52 7.77 -17.51 10.47
N LEU A 53 7.42 -17.42 9.19
CA LEU A 53 7.09 -18.58 8.36
C LEU A 53 8.05 -18.67 7.16
N PRO A 54 8.82 -19.76 7.02
CA PRO A 54 9.68 -19.95 5.86
C PRO A 54 8.86 -20.30 4.62
N LEU A 55 9.35 -19.89 3.45
CA LEU A 55 8.81 -20.37 2.18
C LEU A 55 8.98 -21.89 2.04
N HIS A 56 7.98 -22.55 1.48
CA HIS A 56 8.08 -23.98 1.13
C HIS A 56 9.28 -24.20 0.19
N PRO A 57 10.07 -25.29 0.33
CA PRO A 57 11.29 -25.51 -0.44
C PRO A 57 11.12 -25.33 -1.95
N ASP A 58 10.02 -25.82 -2.52
CA ASP A 58 9.74 -25.71 -3.96
C ASP A 58 9.49 -24.27 -4.43
N ILE A 59 8.96 -23.42 -3.55
CA ILE A 59 8.71 -22.00 -3.82
C ILE A 59 10.01 -21.22 -3.61
N ARG A 60 10.73 -21.51 -2.53
CA ARG A 60 12.06 -20.92 -2.25
C ARG A 60 13.02 -21.16 -3.41
N ALA A 61 12.99 -22.34 -4.04
CA ALA A 61 13.84 -22.65 -5.19
C ALA A 61 13.60 -21.77 -6.42
N LYS A 62 12.41 -21.17 -6.54
CA LYS A 62 12.03 -20.25 -7.63
C LYS A 62 12.25 -18.79 -7.26
N PHE A 63 12.42 -18.51 -5.97
CA PHE A 63 12.47 -17.16 -5.45
C PHE A 63 13.77 -16.45 -5.83
N ASN A 64 13.67 -15.36 -6.59
CA ASN A 64 14.79 -14.50 -6.90
C ASN A 64 15.03 -13.47 -5.78
N GLU A 65 15.93 -13.81 -4.86
CA GLU A 65 16.29 -12.97 -3.71
C GLU A 65 16.86 -11.60 -4.12
N THR A 66 17.66 -11.54 -5.18
CA THR A 66 18.23 -10.28 -5.66
C THR A 66 17.14 -9.32 -6.14
N ALA A 67 16.21 -9.80 -6.96
CA ALA A 67 15.11 -8.97 -7.47
C ALA A 67 14.17 -8.50 -6.34
N ALA A 68 13.90 -9.38 -5.37
CA ALA A 68 13.10 -9.03 -4.19
C ALA A 68 13.70 -7.87 -3.39
N TRP A 69 15.01 -7.94 -3.13
CA TRP A 69 15.72 -6.88 -2.41
C TRP A 69 15.83 -5.58 -3.22
N GLU A 70 16.07 -5.67 -4.53
CA GLU A 70 16.05 -4.51 -5.44
C GLU A 70 14.71 -3.77 -5.39
N TYR A 71 13.60 -4.52 -5.41
CA TYR A 71 12.27 -3.95 -5.22
C TYR A 71 12.13 -3.29 -3.83
N ALA A 72 12.49 -3.99 -2.76
CA ALA A 72 12.37 -3.49 -1.39
C ALA A 72 13.15 -2.17 -1.19
N TRP A 73 14.39 -2.08 -1.71
CA TRP A 73 15.17 -0.86 -1.66
C TRP A 73 14.60 0.27 -2.53
N SER A 74 14.02 -0.06 -3.69
CA SER A 74 13.36 0.93 -4.55
C SER A 74 12.17 1.61 -3.85
N MET A 75 11.53 0.89 -2.93
CA MET A 75 10.38 1.38 -2.14
C MET A 75 10.80 2.04 -0.83
N ALA A 76 12.02 1.81 -0.35
CA ALA A 76 12.48 2.35 0.92
C ALA A 76 12.50 3.89 0.90
N GLY A 77 11.76 4.48 1.85
CA GLY A 77 11.56 5.91 2.02
C GLY A 77 10.42 6.50 1.19
N ASN A 78 9.73 5.72 0.36
CA ASN A 78 8.44 6.14 -0.20
C ASN A 78 7.38 6.15 0.91
N LEU A 79 6.35 6.97 0.72
CA LEU A 79 5.24 7.05 1.65
C LEU A 79 4.50 5.71 1.72
N TYR A 80 4.08 5.38 2.94
CA TYR A 80 3.17 4.27 3.15
C TYR A 80 1.85 4.54 2.42
N GLY A 81 1.24 3.51 1.82
CA GLY A 81 0.18 3.69 0.82
C GLY A 81 -1.19 4.15 1.35
N TYR A 82 -1.25 5.32 1.98
CA TYR A 82 -2.47 5.95 2.51
C TYR A 82 -3.50 6.26 1.44
N HIS A 83 -3.05 6.59 0.22
CA HIS A 83 -3.87 6.77 -0.98
C HIS A 83 -4.84 5.61 -1.22
N ASN A 84 -4.53 4.42 -0.68
CA ASN A 84 -5.23 3.18 -0.93
C ASN A 84 -5.95 2.58 0.26
N MET A 85 -5.73 3.13 1.46
CA MET A 85 -6.20 2.53 2.70
C MET A 85 -7.74 2.43 2.75
N ILE A 86 -8.44 3.49 2.30
CA ILE A 86 -9.92 3.51 2.26
C ILE A 86 -10.51 2.59 1.17
N PHE A 87 -9.70 2.18 0.18
CA PHE A 87 -10.11 1.31 -0.91
C PHE A 87 -9.80 -0.17 -0.65
N SER A 88 -9.06 -0.47 0.42
CA SER A 88 -8.56 -1.82 0.73
C SER A 88 -9.62 -2.81 1.20
N TRP A 89 -10.77 -2.32 1.69
CA TRP A 89 -11.84 -3.18 2.26
C TRP A 89 -12.99 -3.48 1.30
N LYS A 90 -13.04 -2.84 0.12
CA LYS A 90 -14.22 -2.82 -0.75
C LYS A 90 -13.91 -3.45 -2.10
N ASP A 91 -14.27 -4.73 -2.21
CA ASP A 91 -14.07 -5.57 -3.39
C ASP A 91 -15.37 -5.83 -4.16
N THR A 92 -16.53 -5.59 -3.53
CA THR A 92 -17.84 -5.78 -4.14
C THR A 92 -18.75 -4.58 -3.88
N LEU A 93 -19.74 -4.36 -4.75
CA LEU A 93 -20.65 -3.22 -4.67
C LEU A 93 -21.39 -3.16 -3.32
N THR A 94 -21.90 -4.30 -2.83
CA THR A 94 -22.79 -4.31 -1.66
C THR A 94 -22.46 -5.36 -0.61
N SER A 95 -21.65 -6.38 -0.91
CA SER A 95 -21.46 -7.53 -0.02
C SER A 95 -20.27 -7.41 0.93
N ASN A 96 -19.44 -6.37 0.78
CA ASN A 96 -18.26 -6.13 1.62
C ASN A 96 -18.50 -5.17 2.80
N TYR A 97 -19.67 -4.54 2.88
CA TYR A 97 -19.98 -3.66 3.99
C TYR A 97 -20.36 -4.47 5.23
N LEU A 98 -19.70 -4.22 6.36
CA LEU A 98 -20.21 -4.64 7.66
C LEU A 98 -21.55 -3.92 7.88
N PRO A 99 -22.69 -4.62 8.00
CA PRO A 99 -23.96 -3.95 8.27
C PRO A 99 -23.85 -3.08 9.54
N PRO A 100 -24.34 -1.83 9.54
CA PRO A 100 -25.22 -1.19 8.55
C PRO A 100 -24.50 -0.25 7.55
N LEU A 101 -23.20 -0.39 7.33
CA LEU A 101 -22.43 0.51 6.46
C LEU A 101 -22.89 0.39 4.99
N ASP A 102 -22.87 1.50 4.26
CA ASP A 102 -23.05 1.55 2.80
C ASP A 102 -22.16 2.65 2.18
N ALA A 103 -22.18 2.79 0.85
CA ALA A 103 -21.39 3.81 0.16
C ALA A 103 -21.76 5.25 0.54
N ASN A 104 -23.00 5.49 0.96
CA ASN A 104 -23.45 6.81 1.40
C ASN A 104 -22.80 7.17 2.73
N VAL A 105 -22.72 6.23 3.68
CA VAL A 105 -22.01 6.43 4.95
C VAL A 105 -20.53 6.72 4.70
N VAL A 106 -19.89 6.01 3.77
CA VAL A 106 -18.49 6.29 3.39
C VAL A 106 -18.36 7.70 2.80
N ALA A 107 -19.24 8.09 1.88
CA ALA A 107 -19.25 9.43 1.30
C ALA A 107 -19.46 10.52 2.37
N CYS A 108 -20.34 10.28 3.35
CA CYS A 108 -20.54 11.20 4.47
C CYS A 108 -19.29 11.36 5.33
N VAL A 109 -18.63 10.25 5.71
CA VAL A 109 -17.38 10.28 6.50
C VAL A 109 -16.28 11.02 5.73
N MET A 110 -16.10 10.69 4.45
CA MET A 110 -15.12 11.37 3.60
C MET A 110 -15.42 12.87 3.48
N THR A 111 -16.69 13.26 3.33
CA THR A 111 -17.10 14.66 3.27
C THR A 111 -16.79 15.41 4.57
N ILE A 112 -17.14 14.82 5.73
CA ILE A 112 -16.86 15.41 7.04
C ILE A 112 -15.35 15.58 7.23
N TRP A 113 -14.58 14.54 6.92
CA TRP A 113 -13.13 14.57 7.09
C TRP A 113 -12.44 15.55 6.13
N SER A 114 -12.93 15.65 4.88
CA SER A 114 -12.49 16.67 3.92
C SER A 114 -12.76 18.10 4.39
N GLN A 115 -13.78 18.32 5.24
CA GLN A 115 -14.01 19.63 5.85
C GLN A 115 -13.14 19.87 7.09
N LEU A 116 -12.88 18.82 7.89
CA LEU A 116 -12.11 18.94 9.12
C LEU A 116 -10.59 19.03 8.88
N GLN A 117 -10.07 18.28 7.91
CA GLN A 117 -8.64 18.17 7.59
C GLN A 117 -8.44 18.16 6.06
N PRO A 118 -8.66 19.29 5.37
CA PRO A 118 -8.75 19.34 3.91
C PRO A 118 -7.47 18.90 3.20
N GLU A 119 -6.29 19.32 3.66
CA GLU A 119 -5.00 18.93 3.05
C GLU A 119 -4.73 17.44 3.23
N TYR A 120 -4.95 16.91 4.44
CA TYR A 120 -4.75 15.49 4.73
C TYR A 120 -5.75 14.62 3.96
N ALA A 121 -7.03 15.00 3.94
CA ALA A 121 -8.08 14.33 3.18
C ALA A 121 -7.79 14.31 1.67
N ALA A 122 -7.32 15.44 1.12
CA ALA A 122 -6.95 15.52 -0.29
C ALA A 122 -5.82 14.53 -0.63
N ASN A 123 -4.81 14.45 0.23
CA ASN A 123 -3.71 13.49 0.10
C ASN A 123 -4.18 12.03 0.29
N MET A 124 -5.27 11.77 1.02
CA MET A 124 -5.73 10.39 1.24
C MET A 124 -6.52 9.80 0.07
N TRP A 125 -7.28 10.60 -0.68
CA TRP A 125 -8.19 10.04 -1.69
C TRP A 125 -8.39 10.85 -2.96
N ASN A 126 -8.07 12.14 -3.01
CA ASN A 126 -8.40 12.91 -4.22
C ASN A 126 -7.62 12.37 -5.42
N GLU A 127 -6.30 12.24 -5.32
CA GLU A 127 -5.48 11.74 -6.42
C GLU A 127 -5.87 10.31 -6.80
N ALA A 128 -6.12 9.46 -5.80
CA ALA A 128 -6.55 8.08 -5.97
C ALA A 128 -7.92 7.95 -6.68
N LEU A 129 -8.88 8.82 -6.37
CA LEU A 129 -10.18 8.88 -7.03
C LEU A 129 -10.06 9.39 -8.47
N ASN A 130 -9.24 10.42 -8.69
CA ASN A 130 -8.99 10.98 -10.01
C ASN A 130 -8.34 9.95 -10.94
N LYS A 131 -7.40 9.13 -10.45
CA LYS A 131 -6.83 8.01 -11.21
C LYS A 131 -7.90 6.98 -11.63
N ARG A 132 -8.85 6.66 -10.74
CA ARG A 132 -9.98 5.75 -11.03
C ARG A 132 -10.97 6.33 -12.05
N LEU A 133 -11.10 7.66 -12.07
CA LEU A 133 -11.83 8.38 -13.11
C LEU A 133 -11.07 8.50 -14.44
N LEU A 134 -9.81 8.04 -14.49
CA LEU A 134 -8.87 8.23 -15.61
C LEU A 134 -8.59 9.71 -15.92
N GLU A 135 -8.71 10.58 -14.90
CA GLU A 135 -8.51 12.03 -15.02
C GLU A 135 -7.37 12.53 -14.14
N PHE A 136 -6.12 12.28 -14.52
CA PHE A 136 -4.98 12.83 -13.77
C PHE A 136 -4.83 14.35 -13.91
N LEU A 137 -5.35 14.92 -15.01
CA LEU A 137 -5.09 16.32 -15.39
C LEU A 137 -6.02 17.33 -14.69
N HIS A 138 -7.15 16.90 -14.12
CA HIS A 138 -8.20 17.80 -13.64
C HIS A 138 -8.14 18.07 -12.14
N GLY A 139 -7.47 17.22 -11.35
CA GLY A 139 -7.24 17.45 -9.92
C GLY A 139 -8.52 17.71 -9.13
N LEU A 140 -9.58 16.95 -9.42
CA LEU A 140 -10.91 17.18 -8.86
C LEU A 140 -10.92 16.91 -7.35
N GLY A 141 -11.59 17.76 -6.59
CA GLY A 141 -11.91 17.49 -5.20
C GLY A 141 -13.01 16.43 -5.08
N LEU A 142 -13.20 15.89 -3.86
CA LEU A 142 -14.23 14.89 -3.60
C LEU A 142 -15.64 15.30 -4.10
N PRO A 143 -16.14 16.55 -3.88
CA PRO A 143 -17.45 16.95 -4.39
C PRO A 143 -17.54 16.92 -5.92
N GLU A 144 -16.49 17.37 -6.61
CA GLU A 144 -16.43 17.37 -8.06
C GLU A 144 -16.34 15.94 -8.62
N VAL A 145 -15.58 15.06 -7.96
CA VAL A 145 -15.53 13.63 -8.28
C VAL A 145 -16.92 13.00 -8.23
N LEU A 146 -17.69 13.25 -7.16
CA LEU A 146 -19.04 12.69 -7.01
C LEU A 146 -19.97 13.11 -8.15
N VAL A 147 -19.93 14.40 -8.53
CA VAL A 147 -20.72 14.94 -9.65
C VAL A 147 -20.26 14.34 -10.99
N GLU A 148 -18.96 14.19 -11.20
CA GLU A 148 -18.41 13.68 -12.46
C GLU A 148 -18.70 12.19 -12.67
N VAL A 149 -18.65 11.39 -11.60
CA VAL A 149 -19.07 9.98 -11.63
C VAL A 149 -20.51 9.85 -12.10
N GLU A 150 -21.42 10.64 -11.53
CA GLU A 150 -22.84 10.62 -11.87
C GLU A 150 -23.07 11.05 -13.33
N LYS A 151 -22.38 12.10 -13.80
CA LYS A 151 -22.44 12.54 -15.22
C LYS A 151 -22.04 11.44 -16.21
N ARG A 152 -21.14 10.53 -15.81
CA ARG A 152 -20.69 9.40 -16.64
C ARG A 152 -21.62 8.19 -16.57
N GLY A 153 -22.72 8.29 -15.83
CA GLY A 153 -23.67 7.19 -15.65
C GLY A 153 -23.11 6.05 -14.80
N SER A 154 -22.11 6.34 -13.97
CA SER A 154 -21.54 5.42 -12.98
C SER A 154 -21.97 5.86 -11.58
N SER A 155 -21.71 5.02 -10.58
CA SER A 155 -21.96 5.31 -9.17
C SER A 155 -20.65 5.48 -8.40
N PHE A 156 -20.70 6.24 -7.30
CA PHE A 156 -19.55 6.36 -6.40
C PHE A 156 -19.14 4.97 -5.88
N ASP A 157 -20.12 4.09 -5.70
CA ASP A 157 -19.89 2.70 -5.34
C ASP A 157 -18.98 1.97 -6.35
N GLU A 158 -19.35 2.02 -7.63
CA GLU A 158 -18.57 1.45 -8.73
C GLU A 158 -17.17 2.05 -8.79
N LEU A 159 -17.03 3.37 -8.63
CA LEU A 159 -15.72 4.03 -8.60
C LEU A 159 -14.83 3.44 -7.48
N LEU A 160 -15.37 3.24 -6.28
CA LEU A 160 -14.64 2.66 -5.16
C LEU A 160 -14.24 1.20 -5.42
N THR A 161 -14.93 0.47 -6.30
CA THR A 161 -14.59 -0.94 -6.63
C THR A 161 -13.45 -1.07 -7.64
N ILE A 162 -13.09 -0.03 -8.39
CA ILE A 162 -11.96 -0.07 -9.34
C ILE A 162 -10.63 -0.34 -8.60
N PRO A 163 -9.95 -1.47 -8.86
CA PRO A 163 -8.69 -1.80 -8.21
C PRO A 163 -7.61 -0.81 -8.61
N GLU A 164 -6.73 -0.53 -7.66
CA GLU A 164 -5.51 0.19 -8.00
C GLU A 164 -4.63 -0.68 -8.92
N GLN A 165 -3.86 -0.02 -9.77
CA GLN A 165 -2.95 -0.66 -10.69
C GLN A 165 -1.50 -0.43 -10.24
N ASP A 166 -0.67 -1.46 -10.37
CA ASP A 166 0.73 -1.49 -9.91
C ASP A 166 1.61 -0.43 -10.60
N ASP A 167 1.19 0.06 -11.77
CA ASP A 167 1.86 1.10 -12.55
C ASP A 167 1.44 2.53 -12.19
N TRP A 168 0.47 2.70 -11.28
CA TRP A 168 0.06 4.02 -10.82
C TRP A 168 1.13 4.68 -9.96
N ASN A 169 1.63 5.81 -10.44
CA ASN A 169 2.50 6.70 -9.67
C ASN A 169 1.71 7.91 -9.20
N TYR A 170 1.78 8.19 -7.91
CA TYR A 170 1.19 9.38 -7.31
C TYR A 170 2.17 10.56 -7.39
N SER A 171 1.69 11.77 -7.12
CA SER A 171 2.50 12.98 -7.12
C SER A 171 3.66 12.93 -6.12
N ASP A 172 3.53 12.12 -5.07
CA ASP A 172 4.50 11.84 -4.02
C ASP A 172 5.25 10.50 -4.19
N GLY A 173 5.02 9.78 -5.30
CA GLY A 173 5.76 8.56 -5.68
C GLY A 173 4.90 7.31 -5.78
N LYS A 174 5.54 6.14 -5.70
CA LYS A 174 4.82 4.86 -5.65
C LYS A 174 4.19 4.66 -4.28
N SER A 175 2.96 4.16 -4.27
CA SER A 175 2.18 3.90 -3.06
C SER A 175 1.94 2.40 -2.93
N THR A 176 2.33 1.80 -1.81
CA THR A 176 1.98 0.41 -1.47
C THR A 176 1.84 0.27 0.05
N SER A 177 1.04 -0.70 0.51
CA SER A 177 0.68 -0.85 1.91
C SER A 177 0.68 -2.32 2.36
N CYS A 178 0.91 -2.55 3.65
CA CYS A 178 0.86 -3.85 4.33
C CYS A 178 1.42 -5.01 3.48
N ILE A 179 0.52 -5.91 3.10
CA ILE A 179 0.71 -7.15 2.37
C ILE A 179 0.89 -6.93 0.86
N ALA A 180 0.39 -5.83 0.30
CA ALA A 180 0.61 -5.49 -1.10
C ALA A 180 2.11 -5.30 -1.38
N PHE A 181 2.84 -4.67 -0.45
CA PHE A 181 4.30 -4.54 -0.54
C PHE A 181 4.99 -5.91 -0.66
N ILE A 182 4.59 -6.87 0.18
CA ILE A 182 5.17 -8.21 0.22
C ILE A 182 4.83 -9.01 -1.04
N LEU A 183 3.59 -8.90 -1.53
CA LEU A 183 3.20 -9.62 -2.74
C LEU A 183 3.86 -9.04 -3.98
N GLU A 184 4.01 -7.72 -4.07
CA GLU A 184 4.78 -7.10 -5.16
C GLU A 184 6.24 -7.56 -5.12
N MET A 185 6.84 -7.65 -3.93
CA MET A 185 8.16 -8.24 -3.77
C MET A 185 8.20 -9.71 -4.25
N TYR A 186 7.17 -10.50 -3.98
CA TYR A 186 7.05 -11.88 -4.49
C TYR A 186 6.86 -11.95 -6.01
N LYS A 187 6.17 -10.96 -6.59
CA LYS A 187 5.98 -10.82 -8.03
C LYS A 187 7.29 -10.48 -8.73
N GLU A 188 8.02 -9.51 -8.22
CA GLU A 188 9.37 -9.18 -8.71
C GLU A 188 10.35 -10.35 -8.50
N ALA A 189 10.15 -11.16 -7.46
CA ALA A 189 10.93 -12.38 -7.23
C ALA A 189 10.56 -13.57 -8.14
N GLY A 190 9.57 -13.42 -9.03
CA GLY A 190 9.17 -14.44 -10.01
C GLY A 190 8.21 -15.51 -9.49
N LEU A 191 7.59 -15.33 -8.31
CA LEU A 191 6.71 -16.36 -7.75
C LEU A 191 5.35 -16.48 -8.43
N PHE A 192 4.95 -15.45 -9.19
CA PHE A 192 3.65 -15.40 -9.88
C PHE A 192 3.74 -15.82 -11.35
N ASP A 193 4.89 -16.26 -11.85
CA ASP A 193 4.98 -16.70 -13.24
C ASP A 193 4.13 -17.95 -13.51
N PRO A 194 3.40 -18.00 -14.65
CA PRO A 194 3.39 -17.04 -15.77
C PRO A 194 2.29 -15.96 -15.69
N ILE A 195 1.52 -15.91 -14.59
CA ILE A 195 0.35 -15.02 -14.46
C ILE A 195 0.71 -13.61 -14.00
N ALA A 196 1.99 -13.32 -13.73
CA ALA A 196 2.47 -12.04 -13.21
C ALA A 196 1.94 -10.83 -14.02
N SER A 197 1.84 -10.94 -15.34
CA SER A 197 1.33 -9.85 -16.20
C SER A 197 -0.20 -9.66 -16.16
N SER A 198 -0.93 -10.59 -15.53
CA SER A 198 -2.40 -10.59 -15.43
C SER A 198 -2.92 -10.36 -14.01
N VAL A 199 -2.02 -10.31 -13.03
CA VAL A 199 -2.35 -10.08 -11.62
C VAL A 199 -1.86 -8.70 -11.22
N SER A 200 -2.78 -7.79 -10.89
CA SER A 200 -2.46 -6.54 -10.20
C SER A 200 -2.52 -6.79 -8.69
N LEU A 201 -1.49 -6.36 -7.97
CA LEU A 201 -1.33 -6.57 -6.53
C LEU A 201 -1.66 -5.28 -5.77
N SER A 202 -2.81 -4.69 -6.05
CA SER A 202 -3.36 -3.66 -5.16
C SER A 202 -3.94 -4.29 -3.90
N GLY A 203 -4.01 -3.50 -2.82
CA GLY A 203 -4.50 -3.93 -1.49
C GLY A 203 -5.90 -4.56 -1.45
N LYS A 204 -6.64 -4.57 -2.57
CA LYS A 204 -7.94 -5.22 -2.77
C LYS A 204 -7.86 -6.76 -2.85
N THR A 205 -6.81 -7.31 -3.46
CA THR A 205 -6.62 -8.77 -3.54
C THR A 205 -6.31 -9.40 -2.16
N CYS A 206 -6.04 -8.56 -1.16
CA CYS A 206 -5.50 -8.99 0.13
C CYS A 206 -6.35 -8.60 1.34
N SER A 207 -7.59 -8.16 1.11
CA SER A 207 -8.54 -7.68 2.13
C SER A 207 -8.89 -8.72 3.21
N VAL A 208 -8.42 -9.96 3.09
CA VAL A 208 -8.68 -11.05 4.05
C VAL A 208 -7.53 -11.29 5.06
N PHE A 209 -6.38 -10.61 4.93
CA PHE A 209 -5.25 -10.86 5.84
C PHE A 209 -4.68 -9.58 6.44
N TRP A 210 -5.31 -9.15 7.54
CA TRP A 210 -4.66 -8.32 8.57
C TRP A 210 -3.66 -9.19 9.35
N PHE A 211 -2.60 -9.63 8.68
CA PHE A 211 -1.44 -10.22 9.32
C PHE A 211 -0.22 -9.46 8.84
N ALA A 212 0.56 -8.93 9.78
CA ALA A 212 1.94 -8.56 9.53
C ALA A 212 2.71 -9.85 9.17
N ILE A 213 2.68 -10.22 7.89
CA ILE A 213 3.54 -11.28 7.37
C ILE A 213 4.88 -10.62 7.08
N LEU A 214 5.77 -10.68 8.06
CA LEU A 214 7.18 -10.41 7.84
C LEU A 214 7.80 -11.64 7.18
N VAL A 215 8.17 -11.47 5.91
CA VAL A 215 8.90 -12.49 5.17
C VAL A 215 10.38 -12.22 5.37
N PHE A 216 11.05 -13.10 6.09
CA PHE A 216 12.51 -13.11 6.19
C PHE A 216 13.07 -14.27 5.36
N PHE A 217 14.25 -14.06 4.77
CA PHE A 217 15.01 -15.02 3.94
C PHE A 217 16.12 -15.71 4.73
#